data_AF-A0A5N9GGE5-F1
#
_entry.id   AF-A0A5N9GGE5-F1
#
_cell.length_a   1.000
_cell.length_b   1.000
_cell.length_c   1.000
_cell.angle_alpha   90.00
_cell.angle_beta   90.00
_cell.angle_gamma   90.00
#
_symmetry.space_group_name_H-M   'P 1'
#
loop_
_entity.id
_entity.type
_entity.pdbx_description
1 polymer ?
#
loop_
_entity_poly.entity_id
_entity_poly.type
_entity_poly.pdbx_seq_one_letter_code
_entity_poly.pdbx_strand_id
1 'polypeptide(L)'
;MKISVKIKFAELSSLPGSPVYRHWRSTNVNLIKEEDLRVFVFVTTLFLLAGSAFSATMVTRADEGNIKVVEAKAESRFPDGIKFSVIANSTDGIDDIRVFFSKVDQQGRSSYRSVDFEPGDSVVGESVLPSGRGGDYFPPGTKIEYSFEVRDKAGAVFRTDSKEFVYEDNRFEWLTVVEDLITVYYYGEYVEDRANVVLAAAKENLERMLPVLGIAPTEPLRIVSYNNYRHMSSALPFRSQTVSEGLQTQGMAFSNERVLLVHGFDPTVTGTVSHEFTHLLVGEAAGSAIGQVPSWLNEGLAEYGNIDPTDDYDAALRYGIFTRRIKPLWYLSSFGGTPEDIIIAYGQGRSVVQYMIDTYGEARMAALFPVLQRTLDIDLALLEVYAMDQYGLDTAWRAALGLEPLPSPDELESELEEASETSETEAFPAENSETDESPADTGAASESTDTAESTPKADPAGATEGDEKDSEGGSNSPGCNVPASGNAPTGLGMLLLLGAPFGLVALPRLRRRWPFS
;
A
#
# COMPACT_ATOMS: atom_id res chain seq x y z
N MET A 1 -20.76 -13.36 50.65
CA MET A 1 -21.70 -14.31 50.04
C MET A 1 -20.90 -15.15 49.06
N LYS A 2 -20.62 -16.42 49.38
CA LYS A 2 -19.76 -17.32 48.58
C LYS A 2 -20.56 -17.85 47.39
N ILE A 3 -20.05 -17.64 46.17
CA ILE A 3 -20.59 -18.24 44.95
C ILE A 3 -19.72 -19.47 44.63
N SER A 4 -20.35 -20.63 44.53
CA SER A 4 -19.70 -21.90 44.21
C SER A 4 -20.49 -22.56 43.07
N VAL A 5 -19.85 -22.71 41.92
CA VAL A 5 -20.43 -23.32 40.71
C VAL A 5 -20.01 -24.80 40.69
N LYS A 6 -20.99 -25.72 40.71
CA LYS A 6 -20.81 -27.16 40.53
C LYS A 6 -21.10 -27.52 39.08
N ILE A 7 -20.14 -28.14 38.39
CA ILE A 7 -20.36 -28.79 37.10
C ILE A 7 -20.45 -30.31 37.35
N LYS A 8 -21.53 -30.91 36.84
CA LYS A 8 -21.85 -32.35 36.88
C LYS A 8 -21.40 -32.98 35.55
N PHE A 9 -20.59 -34.03 35.60
CA PHE A 9 -20.39 -34.94 34.46
C PHE A 9 -21.21 -36.22 34.68
N ALA A 10 -21.85 -36.68 33.62
CA ALA A 10 -22.78 -37.81 33.60
C ALA A 10 -22.06 -39.16 33.54
N GLU A 11 -22.58 -40.14 34.28
CA GLU A 11 -22.22 -41.56 34.19
C GLU A 11 -22.94 -42.24 33.01
N LEU A 12 -22.27 -43.18 32.35
CA LEU A 12 -22.93 -44.30 31.67
C LEU A 12 -22.14 -45.60 31.87
N SER A 13 -22.89 -46.65 32.16
CA SER A 13 -22.49 -47.92 32.76
C SER A 13 -22.36 -49.08 31.75
N SER A 14 -21.38 -49.97 32.03
CA SER A 14 -21.39 -51.46 31.95
C SER A 14 -21.55 -52.25 30.62
N LEU A 15 -20.44 -52.82 30.10
CA LEU A 15 -20.00 -54.24 29.84
C LEU A 15 -21.02 -55.36 29.42
N PRO A 16 -20.66 -56.56 28.85
CA PRO A 16 -19.38 -57.34 28.94
C PRO A 16 -18.93 -58.25 27.73
N GLY A 17 -17.71 -58.84 27.81
CA GLY A 17 -17.24 -60.00 27.02
C GLY A 17 -15.76 -60.40 27.27
N SER A 18 -15.51 -61.62 27.78
CA SER A 18 -14.31 -62.19 28.48
C SER A 18 -13.14 -62.77 27.63
N PRO A 19 -12.14 -63.56 28.14
CA PRO A 19 -11.16 -63.38 29.25
C PRO A 19 -9.70 -63.88 28.92
N VAL A 20 -8.64 -63.42 29.62
CA VAL A 20 -7.45 -64.28 29.95
C VAL A 20 -6.76 -63.83 31.26
N TYR A 21 -6.50 -64.81 32.12
CA TYR A 21 -5.84 -64.83 33.43
C TYR A 21 -4.35 -64.36 33.46
N ARG A 22 -3.90 -63.71 34.54
CA ARG A 22 -3.03 -64.31 35.60
C ARG A 22 -2.61 -63.35 36.73
N HIS A 23 -2.48 -63.97 37.90
CA HIS A 23 -2.07 -63.56 39.24
C HIS A 23 -0.67 -62.91 39.32
N TRP A 24 -0.43 -62.01 40.30
CA TRP A 24 0.53 -62.18 41.41
C TRP A 24 0.47 -61.01 42.41
N ARG A 25 0.48 -61.34 43.72
CA ARG A 25 0.70 -60.42 44.86
C ARG A 25 2.21 -60.28 45.10
N SER A 26 2.69 -59.10 45.49
CA SER A 26 3.58 -58.95 46.67
C SER A 26 3.96 -57.49 46.91
N THR A 27 3.68 -57.04 48.12
CA THR A 27 4.20 -55.88 48.82
C THR A 27 5.73 -55.90 48.89
N ASN A 28 6.40 -54.75 48.73
CA ASN A 28 7.70 -54.49 49.36
C ASN A 28 7.84 -53.00 49.69
N VAL A 29 7.93 -52.74 50.98
CA VAL A 29 8.32 -51.46 51.60
C VAL A 29 9.83 -51.33 51.44
N ASN A 30 10.30 -50.27 50.77
CA ASN A 30 11.72 -49.93 50.77
C ASN A 30 11.97 -48.80 51.77
N LEU A 31 12.74 -49.12 52.81
CA LEU A 31 13.43 -48.17 53.67
C LEU A 31 14.37 -47.32 52.81
N ILE A 32 14.19 -45.99 52.87
CA ILE A 32 15.13 -45.01 52.32
C ILE A 32 16.34 -44.96 53.25
N LYS A 33 17.55 -45.13 52.71
CA LYS A 33 18.80 -45.10 53.48
C LYS A 33 19.16 -43.65 53.83
N GLU A 34 19.77 -43.43 55.00
CA GLU A 34 20.20 -42.11 55.51
C GLU A 34 21.09 -41.30 54.54
N GLU A 35 21.73 -41.96 53.58
CA GLU A 35 22.58 -41.31 52.56
C GLU A 35 21.75 -40.56 51.50
N ASP A 36 20.55 -41.05 51.16
CA ASP A 36 19.63 -40.40 50.20
C ASP A 36 19.01 -39.13 50.80
N LEU A 37 18.87 -39.07 52.12
CA LEU A 37 18.32 -37.91 52.83
C LEU A 37 19.30 -36.73 52.84
N ARG A 38 20.62 -37.00 52.89
CA ARG A 38 21.66 -35.95 52.87
C ARG A 38 21.84 -35.33 51.49
N VAL A 39 21.73 -36.13 50.42
CA VAL A 39 21.74 -35.63 49.04
C VAL A 39 20.48 -34.82 48.75
N PHE A 40 19.32 -35.27 49.23
CA PHE A 40 18.06 -34.54 49.05
C PHE A 40 18.09 -33.17 49.74
N VAL A 41 18.56 -33.11 50.99
CA VAL A 41 18.71 -31.83 51.72
C VAL A 41 19.68 -30.90 51.00
N PHE A 42 20.83 -31.37 50.53
CA PHE A 42 21.82 -30.53 49.84
C PHE A 42 21.32 -29.99 48.49
N VAL A 43 20.55 -30.79 47.72
CA VAL A 43 19.95 -30.35 46.46
C VAL A 43 18.81 -29.35 46.69
N THR A 44 17.99 -29.53 47.75
CA THR A 44 16.96 -28.53 48.10
C THR A 44 17.55 -27.21 48.62
N THR A 45 18.66 -27.23 49.36
CA THR A 45 19.30 -25.97 49.84
C THR A 45 20.01 -25.24 48.70
N LEU A 46 20.56 -25.95 47.70
CA LEU A 46 21.13 -25.34 46.50
C LEU A 46 20.04 -24.76 45.58
N PHE A 47 18.86 -25.39 45.48
CA PHE A 47 17.71 -24.82 44.77
C PHE A 47 17.08 -23.62 45.50
N LEU A 48 17.08 -23.62 46.83
CA LEU A 48 16.60 -22.48 47.63
C LEU A 48 17.56 -21.28 47.59
N LEU A 49 18.88 -21.50 47.47
CA LEU A 49 19.85 -20.42 47.27
C LEU A 49 19.96 -19.94 45.81
N ALA A 50 19.73 -20.81 44.83
CA ALA A 50 19.63 -20.40 43.42
C ALA A 50 18.31 -19.69 43.09
N GLY A 51 17.22 -20.00 43.81
CA GLY A 51 15.93 -19.32 43.69
C GLY A 51 15.91 -17.89 44.23
N SER A 52 16.88 -17.52 45.07
CA SER A 52 17.07 -16.15 45.60
C SER A 52 18.05 -15.29 44.80
N ALA A 53 18.66 -15.84 43.73
CA ALA A 53 19.58 -15.12 42.84
C ALA A 53 18.97 -14.78 41.46
N PHE A 54 17.69 -15.09 41.23
CA PHE A 54 16.92 -14.37 40.23
C PHE A 54 16.55 -13.02 40.83
N SER A 55 17.49 -12.09 40.71
CA SER A 55 17.23 -10.67 40.83
C SER A 55 15.92 -10.39 40.10
N ALA A 56 14.94 -9.89 40.85
CA ALA A 56 13.87 -9.13 40.26
C ALA A 56 14.53 -8.21 39.23
N THR A 57 14.13 -8.35 37.96
CA THR A 57 14.16 -7.21 37.06
C THR A 57 13.29 -6.15 37.74
N MET A 58 13.90 -5.36 38.61
CA MET A 58 13.41 -4.04 38.89
C MET A 58 13.33 -3.42 37.50
N VAL A 59 12.11 -3.30 36.99
CA VAL A 59 11.80 -2.21 36.08
C VAL A 59 12.24 -0.98 36.86
N THR A 60 13.45 -0.51 36.58
CA THR A 60 13.93 0.78 37.06
C THR A 60 12.94 1.78 36.49
N ARG A 61 11.92 2.12 37.28
CA ARG A 61 11.20 3.37 37.10
C ARG A 61 12.30 4.41 37.18
N ALA A 62 12.61 5.03 36.05
CA ALA A 62 13.50 6.17 36.05
C ALA A 62 12.98 7.12 37.13
N ASP A 63 13.86 7.58 38.01
CA ASP A 63 13.49 8.68 38.89
C ASP A 63 13.13 9.84 37.95
N GLU A 64 11.87 10.25 37.99
CA GLU A 64 11.38 11.39 37.20
C GLU A 64 12.07 12.69 37.63
N GLY A 65 12.78 12.65 38.78
CA GLY A 65 13.52 13.78 39.32
C GLY A 65 12.59 14.97 39.55
N ASN A 66 13.11 16.17 39.30
CA ASN A 66 12.32 17.41 39.33
C ASN A 66 11.92 17.88 37.92
N ILE A 67 11.89 16.97 36.94
CA ILE A 67 11.52 17.31 35.56
C ILE A 67 10.00 17.53 35.50
N LYS A 68 9.59 18.67 34.94
CA LYS A 68 8.18 19.02 34.72
C LYS A 68 7.97 19.50 33.29
N VAL A 69 7.21 18.73 32.52
CA VAL A 69 6.70 19.14 31.21
C VAL A 69 5.46 20.01 31.39
N VAL A 70 5.53 21.24 30.90
CA VAL A 70 4.45 22.25 30.96
C VAL A 70 3.56 22.17 29.72
N GLU A 71 4.17 22.00 28.55
CA GLU A 71 3.47 21.89 27.28
C GLU A 71 4.13 20.80 26.43
N ALA A 72 3.32 20.04 25.72
CA ALA A 72 3.74 19.05 24.73
C ALA A 72 2.63 18.96 23.68
N LYS A 73 2.91 19.38 22.45
CA LYS A 73 1.93 19.44 21.37
C LYS A 73 2.51 19.07 20.01
N ALA A 74 1.62 18.71 19.09
CA ALA A 74 1.89 18.52 17.68
C ALA A 74 0.97 19.47 16.88
N GLU A 75 1.48 20.04 15.80
CA GLU A 75 0.77 20.98 14.93
C GLU A 75 1.00 20.61 13.46
N SER A 76 -0.07 20.67 12.65
CA SER A 76 0.03 20.51 11.20
C SER A 76 0.79 21.67 10.57
N ARG A 77 1.80 21.35 9.78
CA ARG A 77 2.50 22.26 8.87
C ARG A 77 2.22 21.85 7.43
N PHE A 78 0.96 21.60 7.12
CA PHE A 78 0.58 21.10 5.79
C PHE A 78 0.99 22.08 4.67
N PRO A 79 1.53 21.58 3.53
CA PRO A 79 1.81 20.17 3.20
C PRO A 79 3.19 19.67 3.68
N ASP A 80 3.97 20.53 4.34
CA ASP A 80 5.39 20.32 4.67
C ASP A 80 5.65 19.33 5.82
N GLY A 81 4.64 18.94 6.60
CA GLY A 81 4.74 17.91 7.64
C GLY A 81 4.22 18.33 9.01
N ILE A 82 4.82 17.83 10.08
CA ILE A 82 4.34 17.97 11.46
C ILE A 82 5.39 18.68 12.30
N LYS A 83 4.96 19.68 13.08
CA LYS A 83 5.80 20.35 14.06
C LYS A 83 5.45 19.85 15.46
N PHE A 84 6.46 19.36 16.18
CA PHE A 84 6.37 19.00 17.59
C PHE A 84 6.97 20.13 18.43
N SER A 85 6.29 20.51 19.50
CA SER A 85 6.76 21.55 20.44
C SER A 85 6.60 21.09 21.89
N VAL A 86 7.59 21.43 22.71
CA VAL A 86 7.62 21.07 24.13
C VAL A 86 8.19 22.21 24.97
N ILE A 87 7.59 22.44 26.14
CA ILE A 87 8.09 23.34 27.18
C ILE A 87 8.29 22.51 28.43
N ALA A 88 9.51 22.48 28.96
CA ALA A 88 9.86 21.68 30.12
C ALA A 88 10.80 22.42 31.07
N ASN A 89 10.78 22.03 32.34
CA ASN A 89 11.65 22.59 33.38
C ASN A 89 12.30 21.46 34.20
N SER A 90 13.53 21.66 34.68
CA SER A 90 14.18 20.80 35.68
C SER A 90 15.11 21.64 36.58
N THR A 91 15.33 21.21 37.82
CA THR A 91 16.32 21.83 38.71
C THR A 91 17.76 21.51 38.34
N ASP A 92 17.98 20.42 37.58
CA ASP A 92 19.30 19.88 37.28
C ASP A 92 19.74 20.19 35.83
N GLY A 93 19.01 21.06 35.14
CA GLY A 93 19.26 21.49 33.76
C GLY A 93 18.99 20.37 32.73
N ILE A 94 18.11 20.65 31.78
CA ILE A 94 17.73 19.72 30.70
C ILE A 94 18.80 19.75 29.59
N ASP A 95 19.24 18.57 29.13
CA ASP A 95 20.27 18.43 28.10
C ASP A 95 19.96 17.43 26.97
N ASP A 96 18.90 16.62 27.07
CA ASP A 96 18.38 15.81 25.96
C ASP A 96 16.84 15.78 25.98
N ILE A 97 16.24 15.98 24.81
CA ILE A 97 14.81 15.83 24.59
C ILE A 97 14.59 15.09 23.27
N ARG A 98 13.72 14.08 23.31
CA ARG A 98 13.32 13.30 22.14
C ARG A 98 11.80 13.29 22.01
N VAL A 99 11.33 13.38 20.78
CA VAL A 99 9.95 13.05 20.43
C VAL A 99 9.91 11.66 19.82
N PHE A 100 9.15 10.76 20.43
CA PHE A 100 8.81 9.46 19.88
C PHE A 100 7.48 9.58 19.17
N PHE A 101 7.36 8.99 17.99
CA PHE A 101 6.12 8.99 17.22
C PHE A 101 5.94 7.70 16.44
N SER A 102 4.69 7.36 16.13
CA SER A 102 4.32 6.26 15.25
C SER A 102 3.01 6.60 14.53
N LYS A 103 2.79 5.99 13.36
CA LYS A 103 1.46 5.99 12.73
C LYS A 103 0.61 5.01 13.52
N VAL A 104 -0.56 5.44 14.03
CA VAL A 104 -1.41 4.60 14.90
C VAL A 104 -1.74 3.26 14.23
N ASP A 105 -1.94 3.30 12.92
CA ASP A 105 -2.34 2.16 12.12
C ASP A 105 -1.16 1.25 11.69
N GLN A 106 0.07 1.56 12.12
CA GLN A 106 1.27 0.76 11.89
C GLN A 106 1.86 0.28 13.22
N GLN A 107 1.36 -0.85 13.74
CA GLN A 107 1.82 -1.41 15.01
C GLN A 107 3.32 -1.75 14.99
N GLY A 108 4.03 -1.35 16.06
CA GLY A 108 5.41 -1.78 16.33
C GLY A 108 6.53 -0.97 15.67
N ARG A 109 6.21 0.08 14.90
CA ARG A 109 7.22 0.98 14.27
C ARG A 109 7.20 2.36 14.93
N SER A 110 7.75 2.45 16.15
CA SER A 110 8.02 3.75 16.76
C SER A 110 9.37 4.28 16.28
N SER A 111 9.35 5.50 15.76
CA SER A 111 10.55 6.27 15.42
C SER A 111 10.73 7.39 16.43
N TYR A 112 11.94 7.97 16.51
CA TYR A 112 12.17 9.15 17.32
C TYR A 112 12.98 10.19 16.56
N ARG A 113 12.84 11.45 16.97
CA ARG A 113 13.67 12.58 16.54
C ARG A 113 14.16 13.35 17.76
N SER A 114 15.37 13.87 17.67
CA SER A 114 15.84 14.88 18.63
C SER A 114 15.03 16.16 18.49
N VAL A 115 14.84 16.83 19.61
CA VAL A 115 14.24 18.15 19.68
C VAL A 115 15.36 19.18 19.75
N ASP A 116 15.25 20.25 18.96
CA ASP A 116 16.18 21.36 18.95
C ASP A 116 15.79 22.37 20.05
N PHE A 117 16.70 22.66 20.97
CA PHE A 117 16.52 23.63 22.07
C PHE A 117 17.87 24.07 22.65
N GLU A 118 17.86 25.15 23.43
CA GLU A 118 19.01 25.59 24.22
C GLU A 118 18.98 24.92 25.61
N PRO A 119 20.02 24.14 26.01
CA PRO A 119 20.06 23.47 27.30
C PRO A 119 19.97 24.41 28.51
N GLY A 120 19.18 24.05 29.51
CA GLY A 120 18.99 24.88 30.70
C GLY A 120 17.87 24.38 31.62
N ASP A 121 17.59 25.14 32.68
CA ASP A 121 16.60 24.77 33.71
C ASP A 121 15.16 24.91 33.21
N SER A 122 14.94 25.76 32.21
CA SER A 122 13.66 25.99 31.52
C SER A 122 13.95 26.02 30.02
N VAL A 123 13.34 25.12 29.28
CA VAL A 123 13.61 24.94 27.85
C VAL A 123 12.33 25.01 27.04
N VAL A 124 12.47 25.56 25.84
CA VAL A 124 11.46 25.53 24.78
C VAL A 124 12.12 24.85 23.59
N GLY A 125 11.56 23.72 23.17
CA GLY A 125 12.13 22.90 22.11
C GLY A 125 11.15 22.61 20.99
N GLU A 126 11.70 22.46 19.79
CA GLU A 126 10.94 22.14 18.58
C GLU A 126 11.58 21.01 17.77
N SER A 127 10.77 20.19 17.11
CA SER A 127 11.25 19.20 16.13
C SER A 127 10.28 19.14 14.95
N VAL A 128 10.81 19.03 13.74
CA VAL A 128 9.99 18.96 12.51
C VAL A 128 10.12 17.57 11.90
N LEU A 129 8.97 16.92 11.70
CA LEU A 129 8.84 15.71 10.91
C LEU A 129 8.35 16.11 9.52
N PRO A 130 9.23 16.14 8.49
CA PRO A 130 8.84 16.57 7.15
C PRO A 130 7.87 15.57 6.49
N SER A 131 7.02 16.09 5.59
CA SER A 131 6.20 15.32 4.66
C SER A 131 6.54 15.67 3.22
N GLY A 132 6.54 14.68 2.31
CA GLY A 132 6.56 14.92 0.86
C GLY A 132 7.94 14.92 0.17
N ARG A 133 9.05 14.72 0.88
CA ARG A 133 10.39 14.50 0.29
C ARG A 133 10.99 13.17 0.75
N GLY A 134 11.60 12.42 -0.17
CA GLY A 134 12.48 11.30 0.18
C GLY A 134 11.80 10.06 0.78
N GLY A 135 10.51 9.83 0.50
CA GLY A 135 9.81 8.58 0.87
C GLY A 135 8.85 8.69 2.06
N ASP A 136 8.91 9.77 2.85
CA ASP A 136 8.03 9.99 4.00
C ASP A 136 6.91 10.99 3.64
N TYR A 137 5.92 10.55 2.86
CA TYR A 137 4.70 11.34 2.62
C TYR A 137 3.61 10.93 3.62
N PHE A 138 2.94 11.92 4.20
CA PHE A 138 1.77 11.75 5.07
C PHE A 138 0.55 12.37 4.38
N PRO A 139 -0.49 11.60 4.02
CA PRO A 139 -1.73 12.18 3.56
C PRO A 139 -2.46 12.88 4.72
N PRO A 140 -3.17 14.00 4.46
CA PRO A 140 -4.10 14.57 5.42
C PRO A 140 -5.08 13.51 5.92
N GLY A 141 -5.41 13.51 7.22
CA GLY A 141 -6.17 12.46 7.88
C GLY A 141 -5.30 11.36 8.50
N THR A 142 -3.98 11.39 8.35
CA THR A 142 -3.10 10.40 9.00
C THR A 142 -3.12 10.59 10.52
N LYS A 143 -3.38 9.52 11.27
CA LYS A 143 -3.35 9.52 12.73
C LYS A 143 -1.95 9.16 13.25
N ILE A 144 -1.38 10.05 14.05
CA ILE A 144 -0.05 9.95 14.65
C ILE A 144 -0.20 9.85 16.15
N GLU A 145 0.47 8.87 16.74
CA GLU A 145 0.68 8.81 18.18
C GLU A 145 2.08 9.36 18.49
N TYR A 146 2.21 10.22 19.51
CA TYR A 146 3.49 10.77 19.93
C TYR A 146 3.63 10.95 21.45
N SER A 147 4.86 10.89 21.93
CA SER A 147 5.24 11.18 23.32
C SER A 147 6.62 11.86 23.37
N PHE A 148 6.88 12.63 24.42
CA PHE A 148 8.21 13.21 24.65
C PHE A 148 8.92 12.48 25.77
N GLU A 149 10.24 12.35 25.62
CA GLU A 149 11.16 11.92 26.67
C GLU A 149 12.13 13.06 26.93
N VAL A 150 12.20 13.50 28.18
CA VAL A 150 13.04 14.61 28.65
C VAL A 150 14.04 14.06 29.65
N ARG A 151 15.31 14.42 29.48
CA ARG A 151 16.39 14.02 30.37
C ARG A 151 17.17 15.24 30.87
N ASP A 152 17.56 15.20 32.13
CA ASP A 152 18.43 16.20 32.74
C ASP A 152 19.86 15.70 32.98
N LYS A 153 20.75 16.61 33.35
CA LYS A 153 22.17 16.33 33.59
C LYS A 153 22.42 15.46 34.82
N ALA A 154 21.46 15.38 35.75
CA ALA A 154 21.52 14.45 36.88
C ALA A 154 21.19 13.01 36.45
N GLY A 155 20.66 12.83 35.24
CA GLY A 155 20.32 11.55 34.64
C GLY A 155 18.87 11.13 34.87
N ALA A 156 18.03 12.00 35.45
CA ALA A 156 16.60 11.77 35.58
C ALA A 156 15.96 11.75 34.19
N VAL A 157 14.91 10.93 34.04
CA VAL A 157 14.20 10.78 32.77
C VAL A 157 12.71 10.85 33.03
N PHE A 158 12.04 11.77 32.36
CA PHE A 158 10.59 11.89 32.39
C PHE A 158 10.02 11.64 30.99
N ARG A 159 9.02 10.77 30.90
CA ARG A 159 8.30 10.52 29.65
C ARG A 159 6.85 10.96 29.79
N THR A 160 6.37 11.76 28.86
CA THR A 160 4.97 12.17 28.84
C THR A 160 4.07 10.98 28.51
N ASP A 161 2.81 11.07 28.90
CA ASP A 161 1.77 10.21 28.33
C ASP A 161 1.73 10.37 26.80
N SER A 162 1.33 9.29 26.14
CA SER A 162 1.13 9.25 24.71
C SER A 162 -0.08 10.09 24.31
N LYS A 163 0.03 10.85 23.22
CA LYS A 163 -1.04 11.67 22.66
C LYS A 163 -1.28 11.32 21.22
N GLU A 164 -2.54 11.35 20.81
CA GLU A 164 -2.93 11.21 19.41
C GLU A 164 -3.06 12.58 18.75
N PHE A 165 -2.72 12.64 17.48
CA PHE A 165 -2.79 13.82 16.62
C PHE A 165 -3.20 13.39 15.21
N VAL A 166 -4.12 14.11 14.58
CA VAL A 166 -4.47 13.91 13.18
C VAL A 166 -3.73 14.96 12.36
N TYR A 167 -2.93 14.51 11.38
CA TYR A 167 -2.28 15.40 10.45
C TYR A 167 -3.32 15.93 9.46
N GLU A 168 -3.76 17.17 9.66
CA GLU A 168 -4.78 17.82 8.82
C GLU A 168 -4.18 18.87 7.89
N ASP A 169 -4.90 19.15 6.80
CA ASP A 169 -4.68 20.32 5.96
C ASP A 169 -5.25 21.56 6.68
N ASN A 170 -4.34 22.32 7.31
CA ASN A 170 -4.67 23.47 8.15
C ASN A 170 -5.13 24.72 7.39
N ARG A 171 -5.41 24.61 6.08
CA ARG A 171 -6.05 25.67 5.29
C ARG A 171 -7.57 25.73 5.53
N PHE A 172 -8.15 24.71 6.14
CA PHE A 172 -9.59 24.56 6.32
C PHE A 172 -9.94 24.16 7.77
N GLU A 173 -11.14 24.54 8.19
CA GLU A 173 -11.75 24.04 9.42
C GLU A 173 -12.56 22.78 9.08
N TRP A 174 -12.07 21.62 9.55
CA TRP A 174 -12.65 20.33 9.20
C TRP A 174 -13.82 19.95 10.14
N LEU A 175 -14.88 19.43 9.53
CA LEU A 175 -16.01 18.78 10.16
C LEU A 175 -15.98 17.29 9.81
N THR A 176 -16.74 16.47 10.56
CA THR A 176 -16.79 15.03 10.32
C THR A 176 -18.22 14.50 10.30
N VAL A 177 -18.48 13.57 9.38
CA VAL A 177 -19.57 12.61 9.49
C VAL A 177 -18.98 11.23 9.74
N VAL A 178 -19.59 10.45 10.63
CA VAL A 178 -19.05 9.18 11.11
C VAL A 178 -20.16 8.13 11.13
N GLU A 179 -19.87 6.96 10.58
CA GLU A 179 -20.70 5.77 10.73
C GLU A 179 -19.80 4.54 10.88
N ASP A 180 -19.99 3.80 11.97
CA ASP A 180 -19.19 2.64 12.36
C ASP A 180 -17.67 2.90 12.31
N LEU A 181 -16.97 2.31 11.34
CA LEU A 181 -15.53 2.42 11.16
C LEU A 181 -15.13 3.55 10.20
N ILE A 182 -16.07 4.22 9.55
CA ILE A 182 -15.78 5.18 8.49
C ILE A 182 -15.97 6.61 9.02
N THR A 183 -14.90 7.39 8.95
CA THR A 183 -14.91 8.84 9.24
C THR A 183 -14.67 9.61 7.95
N VAL A 184 -15.60 10.49 7.56
CA VAL A 184 -15.41 11.42 6.43
C VAL A 184 -15.16 12.83 6.96
N TYR A 185 -13.98 13.37 6.67
CA TYR A 185 -13.61 14.75 6.90
C TYR A 185 -14.06 15.61 5.71
N TYR A 186 -14.75 16.71 6.00
CA TYR A 186 -15.21 17.68 5.01
C TYR A 186 -15.08 19.12 5.56
N TYR A 187 -15.20 20.14 4.73
CA TYR A 187 -15.13 21.53 5.18
C TYR A 187 -16.08 22.45 4.42
N GLY A 188 -16.43 23.57 5.03
CA GLY A 188 -17.35 24.57 4.48
C GLY A 188 -18.79 24.40 4.95
N GLU A 189 -19.59 25.44 4.78
CA GLU A 189 -21.00 25.43 5.15
C GLU A 189 -21.84 24.74 4.06
N TYR A 190 -22.93 24.06 4.46
CA TYR A 190 -23.92 23.44 3.56
C TYR A 190 -23.36 22.34 2.63
N VAL A 191 -22.24 21.70 2.99
CA VAL A 191 -21.65 20.59 2.21
C VAL A 191 -21.79 19.21 2.86
N GLU A 192 -22.41 19.13 4.04
CA GLU A 192 -22.58 17.88 4.80
C GLU A 192 -23.31 16.79 4.01
N ASP A 193 -24.34 17.16 3.22
CA ASP A 193 -25.05 16.22 2.35
C ASP A 193 -24.11 15.52 1.35
N ARG A 194 -23.07 16.22 0.87
CA ARG A 194 -22.05 15.63 -0.01
C ARG A 194 -21.12 14.69 0.75
N ALA A 195 -20.74 15.04 1.99
CA ALA A 195 -19.98 14.15 2.85
C ALA A 195 -20.77 12.86 3.16
N ASN A 196 -22.09 12.96 3.35
CA ASN A 196 -22.96 11.80 3.53
C ASN A 196 -23.05 10.91 2.27
N VAL A 197 -23.00 11.48 1.05
CA VAL A 197 -22.90 10.68 -0.19
C VAL A 197 -21.59 9.89 -0.23
N VAL A 198 -20.46 10.52 0.12
CA VAL A 198 -19.15 9.85 0.22
C VAL A 198 -19.18 8.74 1.27
N LEU A 199 -19.73 9.01 2.45
CA LEU A 199 -19.87 8.04 3.54
C LEU A 199 -20.71 6.82 3.10
N ALA A 200 -21.86 7.07 2.47
CA ALA A 200 -22.75 6.02 1.99
C ALA A 200 -22.07 5.13 0.93
N ALA A 201 -21.35 5.72 -0.03
CA ALA A 201 -20.63 4.97 -1.05
C ALA A 201 -19.54 4.06 -0.45
N ALA A 202 -18.78 4.57 0.52
CA ALA A 202 -17.75 3.80 1.21
C ALA A 202 -18.36 2.66 2.05
N LYS A 203 -19.50 2.90 2.71
CA LYS A 203 -20.21 1.90 3.50
C LYS A 203 -20.76 0.76 2.63
N GLU A 204 -21.42 1.10 1.52
CA GLU A 204 -21.94 0.08 0.60
C GLU A 204 -20.81 -0.75 0.00
N ASN A 205 -19.69 -0.11 -0.38
CA ASN A 205 -18.50 -0.81 -0.84
C ASN A 205 -17.90 -1.72 0.25
N LEU A 206 -17.81 -1.26 1.50
CA LEU A 206 -17.35 -2.07 2.63
C LEU A 206 -18.21 -3.34 2.75
N GLU A 207 -19.53 -3.19 2.87
CA GLU A 207 -20.46 -4.31 2.99
C GLU A 207 -20.32 -5.33 1.85
N ARG A 208 -20.11 -4.85 0.61
CA ARG A 208 -19.90 -5.68 -0.57
C ARG A 208 -18.56 -6.43 -0.55
N MET A 209 -17.48 -5.77 -0.13
CA MET A 209 -16.12 -6.30 -0.29
C MET A 209 -15.61 -7.11 0.89
N LEU A 210 -16.16 -6.95 2.10
CA LEU A 210 -15.80 -7.77 3.26
C LEU A 210 -15.86 -9.29 2.99
N PRO A 211 -16.95 -9.87 2.45
CA PRO A 211 -17.01 -11.32 2.19
C PRO A 211 -16.05 -11.77 1.08
N VAL A 212 -15.81 -10.91 0.08
CA VAL A 212 -14.89 -11.18 -1.05
C VAL A 212 -13.44 -11.25 -0.59
N LEU A 213 -13.05 -10.34 0.32
CA LEU A 213 -11.69 -10.23 0.84
C LEU A 213 -11.46 -11.09 2.10
N GLY A 214 -12.52 -11.57 2.75
CA GLY A 214 -12.41 -12.41 3.94
C GLY A 214 -11.90 -11.69 5.18
N ILE A 215 -12.11 -10.37 5.28
CA ILE A 215 -11.60 -9.53 6.36
C ILE A 215 -12.72 -9.04 7.28
N ALA A 216 -12.33 -8.60 8.48
CA ALA A 216 -13.20 -7.93 9.44
C ALA A 216 -12.40 -6.78 10.09
N PRO A 217 -12.28 -5.62 9.41
CA PRO A 217 -11.55 -4.47 9.92
C PRO A 217 -12.08 -4.07 11.30
N THR A 218 -11.18 -3.73 12.22
CA THR A 218 -11.53 -3.24 13.56
C THR A 218 -11.13 -1.79 13.78
N GLU A 219 -10.20 -1.29 12.98
CA GLU A 219 -9.67 0.06 13.08
C GLU A 219 -10.37 1.01 12.10
N PRO A 220 -10.55 2.29 12.44
CA PRO A 220 -11.21 3.25 11.57
C PRO A 220 -10.51 3.45 10.21
N LEU A 221 -11.30 3.70 9.19
CA LEU A 221 -10.91 4.13 7.85
C LEU A 221 -11.34 5.58 7.67
N ARG A 222 -10.48 6.41 7.08
CA ARG A 222 -10.67 7.86 7.02
C ARG A 222 -10.73 8.32 5.58
N ILE A 223 -11.70 9.18 5.27
CA ILE A 223 -11.85 9.79 3.95
C ILE A 223 -11.74 11.30 4.12
N VAL A 224 -10.81 11.94 3.41
CA VAL A 224 -10.68 13.40 3.37
C VAL A 224 -11.24 13.88 2.05
N SER A 225 -12.40 14.53 2.14
CA SER A 225 -13.19 14.97 0.99
C SER A 225 -12.93 16.44 0.69
N TYR A 226 -12.45 16.72 -0.52
CA TYR A 226 -12.18 18.07 -1.00
C TYR A 226 -13.29 18.58 -1.93
N ASN A 227 -13.77 19.80 -1.67
CA ASN A 227 -14.84 20.41 -2.46
C ASN A 227 -14.38 20.79 -3.89
N ASN A 228 -13.08 20.92 -4.12
CA ASN A 228 -12.53 21.21 -5.44
C ASN A 228 -11.16 20.53 -5.65
N TYR A 229 -10.86 20.23 -6.91
CA TYR A 229 -9.59 19.60 -7.30
C TYR A 229 -8.36 20.43 -6.93
N ARG A 230 -8.43 21.77 -7.01
CA ARG A 230 -7.29 22.64 -6.67
C ARG A 230 -6.84 22.43 -5.21
N HIS A 231 -7.78 22.30 -4.28
CA HIS A 231 -7.48 22.06 -2.88
C HIS A 231 -6.87 20.68 -2.68
N MET A 232 -7.46 19.65 -3.29
CA MET A 232 -6.96 18.27 -3.24
C MET A 232 -5.57 18.13 -3.86
N SER A 233 -5.29 18.84 -4.97
CA SER A 233 -4.03 18.71 -5.70
C SER A 233 -2.81 19.08 -4.84
N SER A 234 -2.97 19.97 -3.86
CA SER A 234 -1.90 20.30 -2.90
C SER A 234 -1.72 19.22 -1.84
N ALA A 235 -2.73 18.37 -1.64
CA ALA A 235 -2.67 17.25 -0.74
C ALA A 235 -2.05 16.03 -1.40
N LEU A 236 -2.12 15.86 -2.72
CA LEU A 236 -1.52 14.73 -3.41
C LEU A 236 0.02 14.73 -3.32
N PRO A 237 0.67 13.55 -3.31
CA PRO A 237 2.13 13.44 -3.40
C PRO A 237 2.67 14.19 -4.62
N PHE A 238 3.88 14.74 -4.49
CA PHE A 238 4.52 15.47 -5.58
C PHE A 238 4.62 14.61 -6.85
N ARG A 239 4.16 15.16 -7.97
CA ARG A 239 4.34 14.60 -9.31
C ARG A 239 5.03 15.62 -10.21
N SER A 240 5.76 15.14 -11.21
CA SER A 240 6.33 16.03 -12.23
C SER A 240 5.21 16.80 -12.94
N GLN A 241 5.52 18.03 -13.34
CA GLN A 241 4.54 18.95 -13.92
C GLN A 241 3.86 18.37 -15.17
N THR A 242 4.61 17.62 -15.99
CA THR A 242 4.12 16.92 -17.19
C THR A 242 3.05 15.86 -16.89
N VAL A 243 3.11 15.18 -15.75
CA VAL A 243 2.11 14.17 -15.34
C VAL A 243 0.87 14.84 -14.77
N SER A 244 1.04 15.95 -14.05
CA SER A 244 -0.06 16.70 -13.41
C SER A 244 -0.95 17.46 -14.40
N GLU A 245 -0.44 17.83 -15.57
CA GLU A 245 -1.19 18.57 -16.61
C GLU A 245 -2.10 17.68 -17.47
N GLY A 246 -1.84 16.36 -17.52
CA GLY A 246 -2.54 15.42 -18.40
C GLY A 246 -3.58 14.51 -17.74
N LEU A 247 -3.54 14.35 -16.40
CA LEU A 247 -4.38 13.41 -15.66
C LEU A 247 -4.88 14.01 -14.35
N GLN A 248 -6.19 14.19 -14.22
CA GLN A 248 -6.82 14.56 -12.96
C GLN A 248 -7.08 13.31 -12.12
N THR A 249 -6.39 13.22 -10.99
CA THR A 249 -6.59 12.14 -10.01
C THR A 249 -7.83 12.44 -9.18
N GLN A 250 -8.92 11.69 -9.35
CA GLN A 250 -10.19 11.98 -8.64
C GLN A 250 -10.21 11.44 -7.21
N GLY A 251 -9.41 10.41 -6.92
CA GLY A 251 -9.16 9.92 -5.57
C GLY A 251 -7.79 9.24 -5.48
N MET A 252 -7.34 9.00 -4.27
CA MET A 252 -6.11 8.24 -3.99
C MET A 252 -6.19 7.59 -2.62
N ALA A 253 -6.06 6.27 -2.61
CA ALA A 253 -5.95 5.46 -1.39
C ALA A 253 -4.52 5.36 -0.85
N PHE A 254 -4.39 5.47 0.48
CA PHE A 254 -3.18 5.28 1.26
C PHE A 254 -3.41 4.19 2.30
N SER A 255 -3.31 2.92 1.89
CA SER A 255 -3.71 1.78 2.73
C SER A 255 -2.91 1.68 4.02
N ASN A 256 -1.62 2.02 3.99
CA ASN A 256 -0.73 2.08 5.15
C ASN A 256 -1.18 3.09 6.22
N GLU A 257 -1.83 4.16 5.79
CA GLU A 257 -2.35 5.22 6.65
C GLU A 257 -3.87 5.13 6.83
N ARG A 258 -4.54 4.16 6.20
CA ARG A 258 -6.00 3.98 6.20
C ARG A 258 -6.74 5.25 5.78
N VAL A 259 -6.19 5.98 4.82
CA VAL A 259 -6.70 7.28 4.37
C VAL A 259 -7.04 7.24 2.89
N LEU A 260 -8.22 7.72 2.52
CA LEU A 260 -8.62 8.03 1.17
C LEU A 260 -8.71 9.55 0.99
N LEU A 261 -8.01 10.10 0.00
CA LEU A 261 -8.24 11.47 -0.45
C LEU A 261 -9.19 11.43 -1.65
N VAL A 262 -10.21 12.29 -1.70
CA VAL A 262 -11.19 12.29 -2.81
C VAL A 262 -11.70 13.68 -3.17
N HIS A 263 -11.97 13.89 -4.45
CA HIS A 263 -12.71 15.06 -4.92
C HIS A 263 -14.21 14.84 -4.71
N GLY A 264 -14.75 15.34 -3.59
CA GLY A 264 -16.13 15.08 -3.14
C GLY A 264 -17.26 15.68 -3.97
N PHE A 265 -16.94 16.56 -4.92
CA PHE A 265 -17.93 17.27 -5.75
C PHE A 265 -17.98 16.76 -7.19
N ASP A 266 -17.10 15.82 -7.55
CA ASP A 266 -17.14 15.20 -8.87
C ASP A 266 -18.45 14.39 -9.04
N PRO A 267 -19.12 14.46 -10.21
CA PRO A 267 -20.34 13.69 -10.44
C PRO A 267 -20.18 12.17 -10.31
N THR A 268 -18.95 11.66 -10.48
CA THR A 268 -18.59 10.24 -10.38
C THR A 268 -18.06 9.85 -9.00
N VAL A 269 -18.23 10.71 -7.98
CA VAL A 269 -17.69 10.50 -6.62
C VAL A 269 -18.11 9.16 -6.02
N THR A 270 -19.32 8.66 -6.29
CA THR A 270 -19.78 7.36 -5.80
C THR A 270 -18.89 6.22 -6.32
N GLY A 271 -18.67 6.19 -7.64
CA GLY A 271 -17.79 5.20 -8.27
C GLY A 271 -16.34 5.36 -7.83
N THR A 272 -15.83 6.61 -7.81
CA THR A 272 -14.47 6.92 -7.35
C THR A 272 -14.23 6.48 -5.91
N VAL A 273 -15.14 6.80 -4.99
CA VAL A 273 -15.01 6.40 -3.58
C VAL A 273 -15.02 4.90 -3.45
N SER A 274 -15.96 4.19 -4.08
CA SER A 274 -16.02 2.73 -3.96
C SER A 274 -14.81 2.02 -4.59
N HIS A 275 -14.30 2.51 -5.71
CA HIS A 275 -13.06 2.03 -6.33
C HIS A 275 -11.86 2.19 -5.38
N GLU A 276 -11.60 3.43 -4.95
CA GLU A 276 -10.43 3.73 -4.13
C GLU A 276 -10.53 3.15 -2.71
N PHE A 277 -11.73 3.10 -2.14
CA PHE A 277 -11.95 2.46 -0.84
C PHE A 277 -11.64 0.97 -0.90
N THR A 278 -11.88 0.31 -2.03
CA THR A 278 -11.48 -1.09 -2.23
C THR A 278 -9.96 -1.27 -2.12
N HIS A 279 -9.14 -0.32 -2.57
CA HIS A 279 -7.68 -0.40 -2.37
C HIS A 279 -7.27 -0.33 -0.89
N LEU A 280 -8.01 0.40 -0.05
CA LEU A 280 -7.78 0.36 1.40
C LEU A 280 -8.09 -1.04 1.97
N LEU A 281 -9.18 -1.66 1.52
CA LEU A 281 -9.58 -2.99 1.97
C LEU A 281 -8.65 -4.10 1.45
N VAL A 282 -8.17 -4.00 0.20
CA VAL A 282 -7.14 -4.89 -0.34
C VAL A 282 -5.84 -4.74 0.45
N GLY A 283 -5.47 -3.51 0.82
CA GLY A 283 -4.32 -3.26 1.69
C GLY A 283 -4.47 -3.90 3.07
N GLU A 284 -5.65 -3.85 3.68
CA GLU A 284 -5.95 -4.57 4.92
C GLU A 284 -5.83 -6.08 4.75
N ALA A 285 -6.40 -6.63 3.67
CA ALA A 285 -6.39 -8.07 3.41
C ALA A 285 -4.98 -8.59 3.10
N ALA A 286 -4.18 -7.84 2.34
CA ALA A 286 -2.82 -8.23 1.97
C ALA A 286 -1.79 -7.92 3.06
N GLY A 287 -2.04 -6.96 3.95
CA GLY A 287 -1.11 -6.55 5.00
C GLY A 287 0.28 -6.25 4.47
N SER A 288 1.33 -6.84 5.05
CA SER A 288 2.71 -6.66 4.60
C SER A 288 3.00 -7.20 3.19
N ALA A 289 2.11 -8.02 2.63
CA ALA A 289 2.23 -8.58 1.28
C ALA A 289 1.57 -7.71 0.21
N ILE A 290 1.10 -6.49 0.53
CA ILE A 290 0.49 -5.59 -0.45
C ILE A 290 1.38 -5.35 -1.69
N GLY A 291 2.70 -5.30 -1.53
CA GLY A 291 3.65 -5.18 -2.64
C GLY A 291 3.74 -6.41 -3.56
N GLN A 292 3.09 -7.51 -3.20
CA GLN A 292 3.02 -8.76 -3.98
C GLN A 292 1.66 -8.92 -4.69
N VAL A 293 0.71 -8.01 -4.49
CA VAL A 293 -0.57 -8.02 -5.21
C VAL A 293 -0.35 -7.43 -6.61
N PRO A 294 -0.50 -8.20 -7.70
CA PRO A 294 -0.30 -7.67 -9.05
C PRO A 294 -1.39 -6.67 -9.43
N SER A 295 -1.07 -5.72 -10.32
CA SER A 295 -2.02 -4.70 -10.77
C SER A 295 -3.33 -5.27 -11.33
N TRP A 296 -3.29 -6.38 -12.09
CA TRP A 296 -4.52 -7.01 -12.61
C TRP A 296 -5.49 -7.43 -11.49
N LEU A 297 -4.97 -7.87 -10.33
CA LEU A 297 -5.79 -8.29 -9.19
C LEU A 297 -6.23 -7.08 -8.37
N ASN A 298 -5.31 -6.14 -8.09
CA ASN A 298 -5.62 -4.97 -7.27
C ASN A 298 -6.66 -4.05 -7.95
N GLU A 299 -6.42 -3.68 -9.21
CA GLU A 299 -7.38 -2.87 -9.98
C GLU A 299 -8.62 -3.68 -10.37
N GLY A 300 -8.46 -4.98 -10.65
CA GLY A 300 -9.60 -5.85 -10.94
C GLY A 300 -10.58 -5.97 -9.77
N LEU A 301 -10.07 -6.05 -8.54
CA LEU A 301 -10.90 -6.04 -7.32
C LEU A 301 -11.53 -4.67 -7.09
N ALA A 302 -10.80 -3.58 -7.33
CA ALA A 302 -11.33 -2.22 -7.22
C ALA A 302 -12.49 -1.97 -8.20
N GLU A 303 -12.34 -2.39 -9.46
CA GLU A 303 -13.39 -2.33 -10.47
C GLU A 303 -14.55 -3.30 -10.19
N TYR A 304 -14.28 -4.47 -9.60
CA TYR A 304 -15.32 -5.39 -9.13
C TYR A 304 -16.11 -4.81 -7.96
N GLY A 305 -15.43 -4.09 -7.05
CA GLY A 305 -16.00 -3.44 -5.88
C GLY A 305 -16.69 -2.11 -6.16
N ASN A 306 -16.42 -1.52 -7.34
CA ASN A 306 -17.04 -0.28 -7.77
C ASN A 306 -18.56 -0.44 -7.87
N ILE A 307 -19.30 0.36 -7.10
CA ILE A 307 -20.77 0.28 -6.99
C ILE A 307 -21.48 1.13 -8.04
N ASP A 308 -20.75 2.04 -8.69
CA ASP A 308 -21.24 2.89 -9.79
C ASP A 308 -20.26 2.83 -10.98
N PRO A 309 -20.03 1.64 -11.57
CA PRO A 309 -19.06 1.46 -12.64
C PRO A 309 -19.57 2.03 -13.97
N THR A 310 -18.66 2.53 -14.80
CA THR A 310 -18.98 2.84 -16.20
C THR A 310 -18.78 1.62 -17.09
N ASP A 311 -19.46 1.58 -18.24
CA ASP A 311 -19.33 0.49 -19.23
C ASP A 311 -18.03 0.58 -20.08
N ASP A 312 -17.17 1.57 -19.80
CA ASP A 312 -16.03 1.90 -20.66
C ASP A 312 -14.98 0.79 -20.68
N TYR A 313 -14.71 0.16 -19.54
CA TYR A 313 -13.71 -0.92 -19.45
C TYR A 313 -14.16 -2.22 -20.10
N ASP A 314 -15.46 -2.52 -20.07
CA ASP A 314 -16.06 -3.65 -20.80
C ASP A 314 -15.89 -3.48 -22.32
N ALA A 315 -16.15 -2.26 -22.80
CA ALA A 315 -15.94 -1.92 -24.21
C ALA A 315 -14.47 -1.99 -24.60
N ALA A 316 -13.57 -1.49 -23.74
CA ALA A 316 -12.14 -1.55 -23.95
C ALA A 316 -11.62 -2.99 -23.99
N LEU A 317 -12.05 -3.87 -23.08
CA LEU A 317 -11.68 -5.28 -23.10
C LEU A 317 -12.14 -5.95 -24.41
N ARG A 318 -13.40 -5.74 -24.83
CA ARG A 318 -13.90 -6.29 -26.11
C ARG A 318 -13.08 -5.80 -27.29
N TYR A 319 -12.70 -4.53 -27.30
CA TYR A 319 -11.80 -3.97 -28.30
C TYR A 319 -10.40 -4.61 -28.24
N GLY A 320 -9.84 -4.78 -27.05
CA GLY A 320 -8.55 -5.45 -26.84
C GLY A 320 -8.55 -6.90 -27.31
N ILE A 321 -9.64 -7.64 -27.07
CA ILE A 321 -9.83 -9.00 -27.58
C ILE A 321 -9.86 -8.99 -29.11
N PHE A 322 -10.70 -8.14 -29.71
CA PHE A 322 -10.87 -8.07 -31.16
C PHE A 322 -9.57 -7.69 -31.88
N THR A 323 -8.76 -6.82 -31.27
CA THR A 323 -7.48 -6.34 -31.81
C THR A 323 -6.28 -7.15 -31.36
N ARG A 324 -6.46 -8.23 -30.59
CA ARG A 324 -5.38 -9.08 -30.01
C ARG A 324 -4.37 -8.28 -29.17
N ARG A 325 -4.85 -7.31 -28.41
CA ARG A 325 -4.05 -6.44 -27.51
C ARG A 325 -4.13 -6.82 -26.03
N ILE A 326 -4.92 -7.84 -25.66
CA ILE A 326 -4.93 -8.34 -24.28
C ILE A 326 -3.60 -9.05 -23.96
N LYS A 327 -3.00 -8.70 -22.82
CA LYS A 327 -1.71 -9.25 -22.39
C LYS A 327 -1.91 -10.51 -21.55
N PRO A 328 -0.92 -11.40 -21.45
CA PRO A 328 -0.94 -12.46 -20.45
C PRO A 328 -0.95 -11.90 -19.02
N LEU A 329 -1.58 -12.58 -18.06
CA LEU A 329 -1.66 -12.10 -16.67
C LEU A 329 -0.31 -11.80 -16.01
N TRP A 330 0.72 -12.60 -16.29
CA TRP A 330 2.07 -12.40 -15.72
C TRP A 330 2.77 -11.13 -16.26
N TYR A 331 2.31 -10.56 -17.38
CA TYR A 331 2.72 -9.24 -17.88
C TYR A 331 1.90 -8.07 -17.30
N LEU A 332 0.89 -8.37 -16.49
CA LEU A 332 0.01 -7.38 -15.83
C LEU A 332 0.26 -7.31 -14.31
N SER A 333 1.44 -7.75 -13.87
CA SER A 333 1.96 -7.46 -12.53
C SER A 333 2.08 -5.96 -12.28
N SER A 334 2.36 -5.20 -13.34
CA SER A 334 2.20 -3.75 -13.43
C SER A 334 1.54 -3.38 -14.76
N PHE A 335 0.82 -2.26 -14.79
CA PHE A 335 0.25 -1.74 -16.05
C PHE A 335 1.27 -0.87 -16.78
N GLY A 336 1.40 -1.09 -18.09
CA GLY A 336 2.30 -0.34 -18.94
C GLY A 336 1.93 -0.47 -20.41
N GLY A 337 2.45 0.46 -21.22
CA GLY A 337 2.11 0.60 -22.63
C GLY A 337 1.44 1.95 -22.92
N THR A 338 0.64 1.98 -23.97
CA THR A 338 -0.17 3.16 -24.33
C THR A 338 -1.31 3.37 -23.33
N PRO A 339 -1.90 4.58 -23.23
CA PRO A 339 -3.11 4.80 -22.43
C PRO A 339 -4.22 3.79 -22.74
N GLU A 340 -4.39 3.43 -24.02
CA GLU A 340 -5.37 2.42 -24.43
C GLU A 340 -5.02 1.02 -23.91
N ASP A 341 -3.74 0.63 -23.88
CA ASP A 341 -3.33 -0.67 -23.31
C ASP A 341 -3.65 -0.73 -21.82
N ILE A 342 -3.48 0.39 -21.11
CA ILE A 342 -3.80 0.50 -19.68
C ILE A 342 -5.31 0.33 -19.47
N ILE A 343 -6.16 1.04 -20.22
CA ILE A 343 -7.63 0.91 -20.11
C ILE A 343 -8.08 -0.53 -20.43
N ILE A 344 -7.48 -1.18 -21.43
CA ILE A 344 -7.73 -2.61 -21.71
C ILE A 344 -7.34 -3.47 -20.51
N ALA A 345 -6.21 -3.20 -19.85
CA ALA A 345 -5.74 -3.95 -18.69
C ALA A 345 -6.68 -3.83 -17.48
N TYR A 346 -7.28 -2.65 -17.23
CA TYR A 346 -8.33 -2.49 -16.23
C TYR A 346 -9.54 -3.39 -16.52
N GLY A 347 -10.05 -3.36 -17.76
CA GLY A 347 -11.16 -4.22 -18.18
C GLY A 347 -10.82 -5.70 -18.08
N GLN A 348 -9.59 -6.08 -18.45
CA GLN A 348 -9.09 -7.44 -18.31
C GLN A 348 -9.03 -7.88 -16.84
N GLY A 349 -8.44 -7.06 -15.96
CA GLY A 349 -8.35 -7.34 -14.52
C GLY A 349 -9.73 -7.56 -13.89
N ARG A 350 -10.67 -6.66 -14.17
CA ARG A 350 -12.07 -6.79 -13.72
C ARG A 350 -12.69 -8.10 -14.20
N SER A 351 -12.52 -8.44 -15.49
CA SER A 351 -13.07 -9.67 -16.07
C SER A 351 -12.47 -10.94 -15.45
N VAL A 352 -11.17 -10.94 -15.15
CA VAL A 352 -10.48 -12.08 -14.53
C VAL A 352 -10.95 -12.27 -13.09
N VAL A 353 -11.04 -11.19 -12.31
CA VAL A 353 -11.56 -11.23 -10.93
C VAL A 353 -13.01 -11.72 -10.90
N GLN A 354 -13.85 -11.19 -11.79
CA GLN A 354 -15.23 -11.65 -11.95
C GLN A 354 -15.28 -13.14 -12.27
N TYR A 355 -14.47 -13.62 -13.21
CA TYR A 355 -14.37 -15.04 -13.54
C TYR A 355 -13.96 -15.90 -12.33
N MET A 356 -12.97 -15.46 -11.56
CA MET A 356 -12.53 -16.16 -10.35
C MET A 356 -13.64 -16.28 -9.31
N ILE A 357 -14.39 -15.20 -9.09
CA ILE A 357 -15.48 -15.18 -8.11
C ILE A 357 -16.68 -15.99 -8.60
N ASP A 358 -17.09 -15.84 -9.86
CA ASP A 358 -18.24 -16.56 -10.42
C ASP A 358 -18.01 -18.06 -10.51
N THR A 359 -16.77 -18.48 -10.80
CA THR A 359 -16.43 -19.89 -11.01
C THR A 359 -16.13 -20.61 -9.70
N TYR A 360 -15.41 -19.95 -8.78
CA TYR A 360 -14.85 -20.58 -7.58
C TYR A 360 -15.43 -20.06 -6.26
N GLY A 361 -16.21 -18.97 -6.32
CA GLY A 361 -16.87 -18.34 -5.17
C GLY A 361 -15.99 -17.34 -4.41
N GLU A 362 -16.65 -16.41 -3.73
CA GLU A 362 -16.01 -15.39 -2.88
C GLU A 362 -15.08 -16.00 -1.82
N ALA A 363 -15.46 -17.14 -1.23
CA ALA A 363 -14.66 -17.82 -0.21
C ALA A 363 -13.26 -18.23 -0.70
N ARG A 364 -13.10 -18.52 -2.01
CA ARG A 364 -11.79 -18.82 -2.60
C ARG A 364 -10.95 -17.56 -2.76
N MET A 365 -11.57 -16.45 -3.19
CA MET A 365 -10.90 -15.15 -3.28
C MET A 365 -10.45 -14.68 -1.89
N ALA A 366 -11.31 -14.81 -0.88
CA ALA A 366 -10.99 -14.52 0.51
C ALA A 366 -9.81 -15.34 1.03
N ALA A 367 -9.71 -16.62 0.64
CA ALA A 367 -8.60 -17.49 1.04
C ALA A 367 -7.25 -17.13 0.38
N LEU A 368 -7.26 -16.38 -0.73
CA LEU A 368 -6.04 -16.00 -1.45
C LEU A 368 -5.13 -15.09 -0.63
N PHE A 369 -5.70 -14.11 0.07
CA PHE A 369 -4.91 -13.09 0.78
C PHE A 369 -4.11 -13.61 1.98
N PRO A 370 -4.67 -14.45 2.89
CA PRO A 370 -3.88 -15.07 3.95
C PRO A 370 -2.75 -15.96 3.42
N VAL A 371 -2.97 -16.63 2.28
CA VAL A 371 -1.94 -17.43 1.63
C VAL A 371 -0.86 -16.54 1.03
N LEU A 372 -1.24 -15.45 0.34
CA LEU A 372 -0.30 -14.47 -0.20
C LEU A 372 0.56 -13.82 0.89
N GLN A 373 -0.02 -13.52 2.05
CA GLN A 373 0.74 -13.05 3.23
C GLN A 373 1.84 -14.01 3.66
N ARG A 374 1.61 -15.31 3.49
CA ARG A 374 2.55 -16.37 3.87
C ARG A 374 3.58 -16.66 2.78
N THR A 375 3.16 -16.71 1.52
CA THR A 375 4.03 -17.06 0.39
C THR A 375 4.87 -15.89 -0.09
N LEU A 376 4.34 -14.67 0.02
CA LEU A 376 4.89 -13.46 -0.60
C LEU A 376 5.13 -13.61 -2.11
N ASP A 377 4.34 -14.45 -2.75
CA ASP A 377 4.43 -14.78 -4.18
C ASP A 377 3.03 -15.16 -4.66
N ILE A 378 2.56 -14.49 -5.71
CA ILE A 378 1.21 -14.65 -6.24
C ILE A 378 1.00 -15.99 -6.94
N ASP A 379 2.00 -16.52 -7.64
CA ASP A 379 1.90 -17.81 -8.32
C ASP A 379 1.82 -18.95 -7.30
N LEU A 380 2.64 -18.90 -6.25
CA LEU A 380 2.55 -19.85 -5.14
C LEU A 380 1.20 -19.77 -4.42
N ALA A 381 0.65 -18.57 -4.24
CA ALA A 381 -0.64 -18.38 -3.60
C ALA A 381 -1.80 -18.91 -4.46
N LEU A 382 -1.78 -18.64 -5.76
CA LEU A 382 -2.75 -19.17 -6.71
C LEU A 382 -2.65 -20.70 -6.80
N LEU A 383 -1.44 -21.27 -6.83
CA LEU A 383 -1.25 -22.71 -6.87
C LEU A 383 -1.86 -23.40 -5.66
N GLU A 384 -1.72 -22.81 -4.47
CA GLU A 384 -2.31 -23.40 -3.26
C GLU A 384 -3.83 -23.27 -3.19
N VAL A 385 -4.37 -22.11 -3.59
CA VAL A 385 -5.82 -21.82 -3.44
C VAL A 385 -6.65 -22.32 -4.62
N TYR A 386 -6.10 -22.27 -5.83
CA TYR A 386 -6.79 -22.58 -7.09
C TYR A 386 -6.19 -23.76 -7.85
N ALA A 387 -5.07 -24.34 -7.39
CA ALA A 387 -4.34 -25.40 -8.09
C ALA A 387 -3.84 -25.00 -9.49
N MET A 388 -3.61 -23.70 -9.70
CA MET A 388 -3.07 -23.11 -10.93
C MET A 388 -2.24 -21.89 -10.60
N ASP A 389 -1.20 -21.61 -11.38
CA ASP A 389 -0.46 -20.34 -11.36
C ASP A 389 -1.16 -19.29 -12.25
N GLN A 390 -0.54 -18.14 -12.47
CA GLN A 390 -1.06 -17.10 -13.37
C GLN A 390 -1.24 -17.60 -14.81
N TYR A 391 -0.39 -18.50 -15.30
CA TYR A 391 -0.53 -19.09 -16.64
C TYR A 391 -1.78 -19.97 -16.73
N GLY A 392 -1.98 -20.86 -15.75
CA GLY A 392 -3.16 -21.71 -15.68
C GLY A 392 -4.44 -20.89 -15.50
N LEU A 393 -4.41 -19.82 -14.72
CA LEU A 393 -5.53 -18.89 -14.55
C LEU A 393 -5.86 -18.15 -15.85
N ASP A 394 -4.85 -17.58 -16.53
CA ASP A 394 -5.02 -16.88 -17.81
C ASP A 394 -5.62 -17.83 -18.87
N THR A 395 -5.11 -19.06 -18.94
CA THR A 395 -5.60 -20.13 -19.82
C THR A 395 -7.08 -20.45 -19.54
N ALA A 396 -7.44 -20.66 -18.27
CA ALA A 396 -8.80 -21.00 -17.89
C ALA A 396 -9.79 -19.86 -18.16
N TRP A 397 -9.39 -18.61 -17.87
CA TRP A 397 -10.16 -17.41 -18.17
C TRP A 397 -10.35 -17.20 -19.68
N ARG A 398 -9.29 -17.35 -20.49
CA ARG A 398 -9.38 -17.28 -21.97
C ARG A 398 -10.35 -18.32 -22.52
N ALA A 399 -10.24 -19.56 -22.06
CA ALA A 399 -11.15 -20.63 -22.47
C ALA A 399 -12.62 -20.31 -22.12
N ALA A 400 -12.88 -19.71 -20.94
CA ALA A 400 -14.22 -19.29 -20.55
C ALA A 400 -14.79 -18.19 -21.46
N LEU A 401 -13.94 -17.36 -22.07
CA LEU A 401 -14.30 -16.37 -23.08
C LEU A 401 -14.34 -16.92 -24.52
N GLY A 402 -14.02 -18.20 -24.72
CA GLY A 402 -13.93 -18.82 -26.04
C GLY A 402 -12.69 -18.41 -26.84
N LEU A 403 -11.64 -17.97 -26.15
CA LEU A 403 -10.35 -17.61 -26.74
C LEU A 403 -9.38 -18.81 -26.69
N GLU A 404 -8.44 -18.84 -27.63
CA GLU A 404 -7.35 -19.82 -27.61
C GLU A 404 -6.38 -19.54 -26.44
N PRO A 405 -5.83 -20.59 -25.81
CA PRO A 405 -4.79 -20.43 -24.82
C PRO A 405 -3.52 -19.87 -25.46
N LEU A 406 -2.72 -19.15 -24.68
CA LEU A 406 -1.39 -18.75 -25.10
C LEU A 406 -0.38 -19.89 -24.89
N PRO A 407 0.78 -19.86 -25.59
CA PRO A 407 1.93 -20.68 -25.21
C PRO A 407 2.26 -20.50 -23.73
N SER A 408 2.86 -21.52 -23.13
CA SER A 408 3.39 -21.41 -21.77
C SER A 408 4.46 -20.31 -21.68
N PRO A 409 4.75 -19.75 -20.50
CA PRO A 409 5.78 -18.72 -20.34
C PRO A 409 7.14 -19.13 -20.94
N ASP A 410 7.57 -20.37 -20.71
CA ASP A 410 8.84 -20.92 -21.24
C ASP A 410 8.84 -20.99 -22.78
N GLU A 411 7.71 -21.41 -23.37
CA GLU A 411 7.55 -21.44 -24.83
C GLU A 411 7.54 -20.02 -25.42
N LEU A 412 6.85 -19.08 -24.76
CA LEU A 412 6.79 -17.69 -25.20
C LEU A 412 8.17 -17.01 -25.12
N GLU A 413 8.95 -17.27 -24.07
CA GLU A 413 10.31 -16.78 -23.94
C GLU A 413 11.19 -17.33 -25.07
N SER A 414 11.10 -18.63 -25.35
CA SER A 414 11.83 -19.28 -26.45
C SER A 414 11.45 -18.67 -27.82
N GLU A 415 10.16 -18.46 -28.09
CA GLU A 415 9.68 -17.84 -29.34
C GLU A 415 10.19 -16.40 -29.51
N LEU A 416 10.26 -15.62 -28.42
CA LEU A 416 10.77 -14.25 -28.44
C LEU A 416 12.29 -14.20 -28.68
N GLU A 417 13.06 -15.12 -28.09
CA GLU A 417 14.49 -15.26 -28.35
C GLU A 417 14.75 -15.61 -29.82
N GLU A 418 14.04 -16.60 -30.38
CA GLU A 418 14.14 -16.97 -31.80
C GLU A 418 13.75 -15.81 -32.74
N ALA A 419 12.72 -15.03 -32.39
CA ALA A 419 12.30 -13.86 -33.17
C ALA A 419 13.35 -12.71 -33.13
N SER A 420 14.06 -12.55 -32.02
CA SER A 420 15.13 -11.57 -31.88
C SER A 420 16.36 -11.96 -32.71
N GLU A 421 16.77 -13.24 -32.67
CA GLU A 421 17.92 -13.75 -33.43
C GLU A 421 17.68 -13.71 -34.95
N THR A 422 16.46 -13.98 -35.39
CA THR A 422 16.08 -13.87 -36.81
C THR A 422 16.06 -12.43 -37.30
N SER A 423 15.60 -11.48 -36.48
CA SER A 423 15.62 -10.04 -36.81
C SER A 423 17.04 -9.46 -36.88
N GLU A 424 17.98 -9.94 -36.07
CA GLU A 424 19.40 -9.52 -36.16
C GLU A 424 20.11 -10.11 -37.38
N THR A 425 19.73 -11.32 -37.80
CA THR A 425 20.30 -12.00 -38.97
C THR A 425 19.84 -11.40 -40.30
N GLU A 426 18.61 -10.86 -40.37
CA GLU A 426 18.10 -10.16 -41.57
C GLU A 426 18.63 -8.72 -41.76
N ALA A 427 19.23 -8.11 -40.73
CA ALA A 427 19.75 -6.74 -40.78
C ALA A 427 21.12 -6.61 -41.50
N PHE A 428 21.76 -7.72 -41.91
CA PHE A 428 23.02 -7.70 -42.66
C PHE A 428 22.95 -8.46 -43.99
N PRO A 429 22.57 -7.83 -45.10
CA PRO A 429 23.05 -8.26 -46.41
C PRO A 429 24.48 -7.76 -46.58
N ALA A 430 25.45 -8.68 -46.48
CA ALA A 430 26.82 -8.44 -46.91
C ALA A 430 26.85 -8.20 -48.42
N GLU A 431 27.01 -6.94 -48.83
CA GLU A 431 27.36 -6.60 -50.21
C GLU A 431 28.86 -6.86 -50.41
N ASN A 432 29.18 -8.08 -50.85
CA ASN A 432 30.46 -8.39 -51.46
C ASN A 432 30.51 -7.75 -52.85
N SER A 433 31.37 -6.76 -53.04
CA SER A 433 31.85 -6.39 -54.37
C SER A 433 33.37 -6.49 -54.41
N GLU A 434 33.81 -7.32 -55.34
CA GLU A 434 35.15 -7.82 -55.58
C GLU A 434 36.18 -6.75 -55.93
N THR A 435 37.42 -7.09 -55.62
CA THR A 435 38.70 -6.49 -55.97
C THR A 435 38.91 -6.24 -57.47
N ASP A 436 39.53 -5.11 -57.82
CA ASP A 436 40.36 -5.00 -59.04
C ASP A 436 41.63 -4.16 -58.74
N GLU A 437 42.76 -4.56 -59.32
CA GLU A 437 44.13 -4.18 -58.96
C GLU A 437 44.73 -3.01 -59.79
N SER A 438 45.42 -2.07 -59.09
CA SER A 438 46.71 -1.40 -59.46
C SER A 438 46.74 -0.18 -60.43
N PRO A 439 47.79 0.69 -60.44
CA PRO A 439 48.55 1.34 -59.33
C PRO A 439 48.83 2.87 -59.52
N ALA A 440 49.48 3.44 -58.48
CA ALA A 440 50.37 4.63 -58.42
C ALA A 440 49.73 6.03 -58.28
N ASP A 441 50.02 6.75 -57.20
CA ASP A 441 51.08 7.78 -57.14
C ASP A 441 51.17 8.40 -55.71
N THR A 442 52.35 8.93 -55.46
CA THR A 442 53.00 9.57 -54.31
C THR A 442 52.25 10.68 -53.53
N GLY A 443 52.69 10.90 -52.27
CA GLY A 443 52.94 12.27 -51.79
C GLY A 443 52.29 12.74 -50.49
N ALA A 444 53.06 12.65 -49.40
CA ALA A 444 53.31 13.68 -48.37
C ALA A 444 52.17 14.37 -47.58
N ALA A 445 52.27 14.21 -46.25
CA ALA A 445 52.30 15.24 -45.19
C ALA A 445 51.24 16.37 -45.14
N SER A 446 50.56 16.50 -44.00
CA SER A 446 50.98 17.43 -42.94
C SER A 446 50.05 17.40 -41.73
N GLU A 447 50.65 17.43 -40.55
CA GLU A 447 50.05 17.91 -39.30
C GLU A 447 49.51 19.34 -39.46
N SER A 448 48.44 19.70 -38.76
CA SER A 448 48.47 20.75 -37.72
C SER A 448 47.13 20.87 -36.96
N THR A 449 47.32 20.70 -35.66
CA THR A 449 46.66 21.25 -34.47
C THR A 449 45.88 22.57 -34.50
N ASP A 450 45.07 22.68 -33.43
CA ASP A 450 44.67 23.85 -32.63
C ASP A 450 43.40 24.61 -33.04
N THR A 451 42.59 25.23 -32.16
CA THR A 451 42.25 25.19 -30.70
C THR A 451 41.21 26.32 -30.52
N ALA A 452 40.45 26.32 -29.41
CA ALA A 452 39.75 27.46 -28.77
C ALA A 452 38.42 27.97 -29.41
N GLU A 453 37.41 28.51 -28.70
CA GLU A 453 37.18 28.83 -27.27
C GLU A 453 35.77 29.47 -27.08
N SER A 454 35.22 29.37 -25.86
CA SER A 454 34.27 30.27 -25.14
C SER A 454 32.77 30.44 -25.52
N THR A 455 31.91 30.08 -24.54
CA THR A 455 30.79 30.80 -23.82
C THR A 455 30.24 32.16 -24.31
N PRO A 456 29.07 32.72 -23.83
CA PRO A 456 28.20 32.37 -22.68
C PRO A 456 26.64 32.52 -22.82
N LYS A 457 25.99 32.18 -21.69
CA LYS A 457 24.61 32.33 -21.12
C LYS A 457 23.78 33.61 -21.38
N ALA A 458 22.44 33.47 -21.38
CA ALA A 458 21.46 34.49 -20.92
C ALA A 458 20.13 33.86 -20.43
N ASP A 459 19.58 34.43 -19.34
CA ASP A 459 18.34 34.12 -18.60
C ASP A 459 17.14 35.00 -19.07
N PRO A 460 15.90 34.77 -18.59
CA PRO A 460 14.65 35.03 -19.33
C PRO A 460 13.85 36.28 -18.89
N ALA A 461 12.80 36.62 -19.66
CA ALA A 461 11.78 37.59 -19.26
C ALA A 461 10.40 37.31 -19.89
N GLY A 462 9.33 37.53 -19.11
CA GLY A 462 8.07 38.09 -19.64
C GLY A 462 6.80 37.23 -19.47
N ALA A 463 6.01 37.54 -18.45
CA ALA A 463 4.60 37.16 -18.30
C ALA A 463 3.68 38.25 -18.89
N THR A 464 2.54 37.85 -19.48
CA THR A 464 1.30 38.66 -19.60
C THR A 464 0.08 37.77 -19.89
N GLU A 465 -1.08 38.30 -19.47
CA GLU A 465 -2.39 37.70 -19.18
C GLU A 465 -3.28 37.29 -20.38
N GLY A 466 -4.29 36.44 -20.08
CA GLY A 466 -5.69 36.63 -20.50
C GLY A 466 -6.24 35.83 -21.69
N ASP A 467 -7.06 34.81 -21.43
CA ASP A 467 -8.50 34.80 -21.80
C ASP A 467 -9.17 33.45 -21.48
N GLU A 468 -10.28 33.52 -20.75
CA GLU A 468 -11.24 32.44 -20.50
C GLU A 468 -11.99 32.07 -21.78
N LYS A 469 -12.11 30.77 -22.05
CA LYS A 469 -13.20 30.21 -22.85
C LYS A 469 -13.57 28.83 -22.36
N ASP A 470 -14.85 28.69 -22.04
CA ASP A 470 -15.58 27.46 -21.78
C ASP A 470 -15.23 26.36 -22.79
N SER A 471 -14.94 25.15 -22.31
CA SER A 471 -15.01 23.94 -23.13
C SER A 471 -15.84 22.85 -22.44
N GLU A 472 -16.77 22.33 -23.23
CA GLU A 472 -17.71 21.26 -22.91
C GLU A 472 -16.97 19.96 -22.56
N GLY A 473 -17.56 19.21 -21.63
CA GLY A 473 -17.01 17.99 -21.05
C GLY A 473 -16.65 16.92 -22.07
N GLY A 474 -15.36 16.59 -22.11
CA GLY A 474 -14.84 15.33 -22.60
C GLY A 474 -14.76 14.33 -21.45
N SER A 475 -15.22 13.10 -21.70
CA SER A 475 -15.08 11.97 -20.79
C SER A 475 -13.61 11.66 -20.55
N ASN A 476 -13.09 12.02 -19.38
CA ASN A 476 -11.76 11.62 -18.92
C ASN A 476 -11.94 10.41 -18.00
N SER A 477 -11.50 9.22 -18.45
CA SER A 477 -11.38 8.07 -17.56
C SER A 477 -10.34 8.39 -16.47
N PRO A 478 -10.68 8.28 -15.17
CA PRO A 478 -9.72 8.51 -14.10
C PRO A 478 -8.62 7.44 -14.14
N GLY A 479 -7.36 7.85 -14.24
CA GLY A 479 -6.23 6.93 -14.05
C GLY A 479 -5.95 6.75 -12.57
N CYS A 480 -6.18 5.54 -12.03
CA CYS A 480 -5.79 5.19 -10.66
C CYS A 480 -4.26 5.13 -10.57
N ASN A 481 -3.71 5.58 -9.44
CA ASN A 481 -2.28 5.52 -9.17
C ASN A 481 -2.05 5.23 -7.69
N VAL A 482 -1.68 3.99 -7.38
CA VAL A 482 -1.23 3.59 -6.05
C VAL A 482 0.23 4.02 -5.86
N PRO A 483 0.61 4.72 -4.78
CA PRO A 483 2.01 5.03 -4.52
C PRO A 483 2.81 3.74 -4.24
N ALA A 484 3.93 3.56 -4.93
CA ALA A 484 4.83 2.43 -4.71
C ALA A 484 5.39 2.46 -3.28
N SER A 485 4.99 1.51 -2.43
CA SER A 485 5.61 1.30 -1.12
C SER A 485 6.96 0.59 -1.31
N GLY A 486 8.06 1.24 -0.93
CA GLY A 486 9.42 0.75 -1.22
C GLY A 486 9.90 -0.44 -0.38
N ASN A 487 10.50 -1.42 -1.05
CA ASN A 487 11.92 -1.83 -0.93
C ASN A 487 12.18 -2.98 -1.94
N ALA A 488 12.53 -2.65 -3.19
CA ALA A 488 13.00 -3.61 -4.19
C ALA A 488 14.26 -3.03 -4.87
N PRO A 489 15.24 -3.87 -5.22
CA PRO A 489 16.54 -3.40 -5.71
C PRO A 489 16.36 -2.72 -7.06
N THR A 490 17.03 -1.59 -7.22
CA THR A 490 17.04 -0.76 -8.43
C THR A 490 17.49 -1.55 -9.66
N GLY A 491 16.52 -2.00 -10.47
CA GLY A 491 16.72 -2.31 -11.88
C GLY A 491 16.53 -1.05 -12.71
N LEU A 492 17.60 -0.59 -13.35
CA LEU A 492 17.59 0.50 -14.33
C LEU A 492 16.65 0.17 -15.50
N GLY A 493 15.44 0.72 -15.46
CA GLY A 493 14.43 0.52 -16.49
C GLY A 493 13.21 1.41 -16.31
N MET A 494 13.40 2.67 -15.90
CA MET A 494 12.30 3.63 -15.76
C MET A 494 12.69 4.96 -16.39
N LEU A 495 12.59 5.01 -17.72
CA LEU A 495 12.57 6.24 -18.48
C LEU A 495 11.81 5.95 -19.76
N LEU A 496 10.63 6.57 -19.90
CA LEU A 496 9.97 7.05 -21.14
C LEU A 496 8.44 7.07 -20.96
N LEU A 497 7.94 8.10 -20.27
CA LEU A 497 6.60 8.64 -20.55
C LEU A 497 6.80 9.78 -21.57
N LEU A 498 6.84 9.42 -22.86
CA LEU A 498 6.74 10.39 -23.95
C LEU A 498 5.25 10.61 -24.26
N GLY A 499 4.84 11.87 -24.18
CA GLY A 499 3.52 12.31 -24.59
C GLY A 499 3.31 12.25 -26.10
N ALA A 500 2.07 12.07 -26.50
CA ALA A 500 1.52 12.49 -27.78
C ALA A 500 -0.01 12.71 -27.64
N PRO A 501 -0.60 13.63 -28.42
CA PRO A 501 -1.86 14.28 -28.09
C PRO A 501 -3.12 13.48 -28.48
N PHE A 502 -4.19 13.67 -27.73
CA PHE A 502 -5.52 13.13 -27.98
C PHE A 502 -6.08 13.56 -29.34
N GLY A 503 -6.51 12.57 -30.12
CA GLY A 503 -7.33 12.75 -31.31
C GLY A 503 -7.95 11.42 -31.72
N LEU A 504 -9.05 11.03 -31.08
CA LEU A 504 -9.90 9.95 -31.58
C LEU A 504 -11.23 10.49 -32.10
N VAL A 505 -11.45 10.20 -33.37
CA VAL A 505 -12.57 10.59 -34.21
C VAL A 505 -13.85 9.91 -33.74
N ALA A 506 -14.90 10.70 -33.50
CA ALA A 506 -16.24 10.21 -33.22
C ALA A 506 -16.83 9.48 -34.45
N LEU A 507 -17.15 8.19 -34.30
CA LEU A 507 -17.97 7.45 -35.27
C LEU A 507 -19.46 7.79 -35.04
N PRO A 508 -20.22 8.20 -36.08
CA PRO A 508 -21.61 8.59 -35.91
C PRO A 508 -22.51 7.37 -35.67
N ARG A 509 -23.41 7.52 -34.68
CA ARG A 509 -24.49 6.58 -34.34
C ARG A 509 -25.37 6.28 -35.57
N LEU A 510 -25.32 5.05 -36.07
CA LEU A 510 -26.27 4.54 -37.06
C LEU A 510 -27.64 4.31 -36.41
N ARG A 511 -28.54 5.30 -36.60
CA ARG A 511 -29.96 5.21 -36.26
C ARG A 511 -30.65 4.22 -37.22
N ARG A 512 -30.94 3.01 -36.78
CA ARG A 512 -31.81 2.07 -37.53
C ARG A 512 -33.21 2.65 -37.64
N ARG A 513 -33.62 3.04 -38.85
CA ARG A 513 -35.04 3.20 -39.22
C ARG A 513 -35.55 1.85 -39.71
N TRP A 514 -36.56 1.30 -39.03
CA TRP A 514 -37.44 0.28 -39.60
C TRP A 514 -38.55 0.97 -40.42
N PRO A 515 -38.93 0.45 -41.59
CA PRO A 515 -40.23 0.72 -42.18
C PRO A 515 -41.17 -0.51 -42.08
N PHE A 516 -42.41 -0.18 -41.70
CA PHE A 516 -43.68 -0.92 -41.72
C PHE A 516 -43.82 -2.15 -42.64
N SER A 517 -44.30 -3.29 -42.12
CA SER A 517 -45.72 -3.70 -42.01
C SER A 517 -45.83 -5.02 -41.27
#